data_AF-A0A7S3XMQ3-F1
#
_entry.id   AF-A0A7S3XMQ3-F1
#
_cell.length_a   1.000
_cell.length_b   1.000
_cell.length_c   1.000
_cell.angle_alpha   90.00
_cell.angle_beta   90.00
_cell.angle_gamma   90.00
#
_symmetry.space_group_name_H-M   'P 1'
#
loop_
_entity.id
_entity.type
_entity.pdbx_description
1 polymer ?
#
loop_
_entity_poly.entity_id
_entity_poly.type
_entity_poly.pdbx_seq_one_letter_code
_entity_poly.pdbx_strand_id
1 'polypeptide(L)'
;GYPYNAEVVYGDTDSVMVKFGHPTVAEAMPMAEKAAEEVSKIFPRPILLEFEKVYFPYLLMNKKRYAGLLWTRPEKYDKMDTKGLETVRRDNCALVRKCVDSVLRKILIDRDVPSAIEYTKGIIADLLQNKMDISYLVITKSLGRGADSDDYAAKQAHVELAMRMRKRDPGSAPNVGDRVPYVIVKAAKGAPAYEKSEDPVYVLENSLPIDVQYYLDRQLSGPLTRIFEPIIDNPQALFKGAHTRSIAKPTPKAKAGGIMMFAVKKLSCMGCKAPISEKEKTFCVHCRPREAEFYSKKLTELNACESLFSQLWTQCQRCQGSLHQDVLCSNRDCPIFYKRKKVQKDLKDAQDALDKYSW
;
A
#
# COMPACT_ATOMS: atom_id res chain seq x y z
N GLY A 1 11.50 -13.42 47.68
CA GLY A 1 11.95 -14.76 47.21
C GLY A 1 11.33 -15.13 45.88
N TYR A 2 11.27 -14.22 44.91
CA TYR A 2 10.91 -14.52 43.53
C TYR A 2 12.17 -14.42 42.66
N PRO A 3 12.26 -15.18 41.56
CA PRO A 3 13.46 -15.22 40.72
C PRO A 3 13.71 -13.94 39.91
N TYR A 4 12.67 -13.14 39.67
CA TYR A 4 12.73 -11.93 38.84
C TYR A 4 11.98 -10.77 39.50
N ASN A 5 12.36 -9.55 39.12
CA ASN A 5 11.62 -8.34 39.46
C ASN A 5 10.64 -8.02 38.33
N ALA A 6 9.36 -7.88 38.68
CA ALA A 6 8.32 -7.49 37.73
C ALA A 6 8.32 -5.98 37.51
N GLU A 7 8.15 -5.56 36.25
CA GLU A 7 8.11 -4.15 35.87
C GLU A 7 6.86 -3.86 35.03
N VAL A 8 6.15 -2.78 35.36
CA VAL A 8 5.03 -2.30 34.54
C VAL A 8 5.59 -1.61 33.30
N VAL A 9 5.37 -2.19 32.12
CA VAL A 9 5.90 -1.65 30.85
C VAL A 9 4.90 -0.76 30.12
N TYR A 10 3.61 -0.90 30.40
CA TYR A 10 2.56 -0.08 29.79
C TYR A 10 1.26 -0.16 30.59
N GLY A 11 0.41 0.86 30.47
CA GLY A 11 -0.97 0.84 30.97
C GLY A 11 -1.87 1.76 30.14
N ASP A 12 -3.13 1.38 29.96
CA ASP A 12 -4.12 2.15 29.20
C ASP A 12 -5.49 2.08 29.89
N THR A 13 -5.75 3.01 30.80
CA THR A 13 -6.99 3.17 31.57
C THR A 13 -7.36 1.96 32.45
N ASP A 14 -7.82 0.88 31.83
CA ASP A 14 -8.38 -0.33 32.44
C ASP A 14 -7.44 -1.54 32.37
N SER A 15 -6.31 -1.40 31.69
CA SER A 15 -5.33 -2.48 31.49
C SER A 15 -3.93 -2.08 31.93
N VAL A 16 -3.18 -3.04 32.49
CA VAL A 16 -1.77 -2.92 32.87
C VAL A 16 -1.00 -4.07 32.25
N MET A 17 0.12 -3.77 31.59
CA MET A 17 1.01 -4.75 30.98
C MET A 17 2.28 -4.85 31.83
N VAL A 18 2.47 -6.02 32.42
CA VAL A 18 3.58 -6.29 33.34
C VAL A 18 4.56 -7.27 32.72
N LYS A 19 5.85 -6.90 32.71
CA LYS A 19 6.94 -7.79 32.35
C LYS A 19 7.42 -8.51 33.61
N PHE A 20 7.03 -9.77 33.76
CA PHE A 20 7.42 -10.61 34.91
C PHE A 20 8.86 -11.14 34.87
N GLY A 21 9.54 -11.06 33.72
CA GLY A 21 10.93 -11.51 33.55
C GLY A 21 11.11 -12.99 33.20
N HIS A 22 10.06 -13.81 33.32
CA HIS A 22 10.09 -15.21 32.92
C HIS A 22 10.32 -15.39 31.40
N PRO A 23 11.17 -16.35 30.99
CA PRO A 23 11.54 -16.53 29.58
C PRO A 23 10.45 -17.23 28.74
N THR A 24 9.52 -17.96 29.36
CA THR A 24 8.51 -18.75 28.66
C THR A 24 7.09 -18.29 29.01
N VAL A 25 6.16 -18.47 28.06
CA VAL A 25 4.74 -18.15 28.27
C VAL A 25 4.13 -19.05 29.35
N ALA A 26 4.51 -20.33 29.39
CA ALA A 26 4.04 -21.30 30.37
C ALA A 26 4.39 -20.94 31.82
N GLU A 27 5.55 -20.31 32.04
CA GLU A 27 5.94 -19.82 33.37
C GLU A 27 5.30 -18.46 33.70
N ALA A 28 5.13 -17.59 32.70
CA ALA A 28 4.60 -16.25 32.90
C ALA A 28 3.09 -16.24 33.20
N MET A 29 2.30 -17.13 32.59
CA MET A 29 0.84 -17.16 32.75
C MET A 29 0.39 -17.40 34.20
N PRO A 30 0.85 -18.44 34.92
CA PRO A 30 0.45 -18.67 36.32
C PRO A 30 0.85 -17.52 37.25
N MET A 31 1.98 -16.87 36.97
CA MET A 31 2.44 -15.70 37.72
C MET A 31 1.52 -14.49 37.50
N ALA A 32 1.04 -14.30 36.27
CA ALA A 32 0.10 -13.24 35.94
C ALA A 32 -1.29 -13.46 36.55
N GLU A 33 -1.80 -14.70 36.52
CA GLU A 33 -3.05 -15.09 37.18
C GLU A 33 -2.97 -14.85 38.69
N LYS A 34 -1.90 -15.34 39.34
CA LYS A 34 -1.66 -15.10 40.77
C LYS A 34 -1.60 -13.61 41.09
N ALA A 35 -0.94 -12.81 40.25
CA ALA A 35 -0.87 -11.36 40.45
C ALA A 35 -2.26 -10.70 40.36
N ALA A 36 -3.09 -11.11 39.40
CA ALA A 36 -4.45 -10.59 39.24
C ALA A 36 -5.34 -10.93 40.45
N GLU A 37 -5.24 -12.16 40.96
CA GLU A 37 -5.95 -12.59 42.18
C GLU A 37 -5.51 -11.80 43.42
N GLU A 38 -4.21 -11.64 43.63
CA GLU A 38 -3.69 -10.89 44.79
C GLU A 38 -4.09 -9.41 44.74
N VAL A 39 -4.05 -8.77 43.57
CA VAL A 39 -4.50 -7.38 43.42
C VAL A 39 -6.00 -7.26 43.64
N SER A 40 -6.80 -8.22 43.17
CA SER A 40 -8.26 -8.22 43.38
C SER A 40 -8.65 -8.26 44.85
N LYS A 41 -7.87 -8.92 45.71
CA LYS A 41 -8.12 -8.97 47.17
C LYS A 41 -8.02 -7.60 47.86
N ILE A 42 -7.35 -6.63 47.23
CA ILE A 42 -7.15 -5.29 47.79
C ILE A 42 -8.43 -4.43 47.64
N PHE A 43 -9.29 -4.74 46.67
CA PHE A 43 -10.46 -3.93 46.33
C PHE A 43 -11.77 -4.55 46.84
N PRO A 44 -12.78 -3.72 47.17
CA PRO A 44 -14.10 -4.23 47.54
C PRO A 44 -14.82 -4.84 46.34
N ARG A 45 -15.66 -5.86 46.60
CA ARG A 45 -16.55 -6.40 45.56
C ARG A 45 -17.48 -5.29 45.02
N PRO A 46 -17.79 -5.27 43.72
CA PRO A 46 -17.50 -6.27 42.68
C PRO A 46 -16.23 -5.99 41.86
N ILE A 47 -15.28 -5.18 42.34
CA ILE A 47 -14.07 -4.82 41.58
C ILE A 47 -13.13 -6.03 41.56
N LEU A 48 -12.85 -6.54 40.35
CA LEU A 48 -11.95 -7.66 40.11
C LEU A 48 -10.98 -7.31 38.98
N LEU A 49 -9.73 -7.71 39.14
CA LEU A 49 -8.72 -7.71 38.09
C LEU A 49 -8.57 -9.14 37.58
N GLU A 50 -8.74 -9.32 36.27
CA GLU A 50 -8.61 -10.63 35.63
C GLU A 50 -7.36 -10.68 34.75
N PHE A 51 -6.67 -11.82 34.77
CA PHE A 51 -5.66 -12.10 33.78
C PHE A 51 -6.34 -12.40 32.44
N GLU A 52 -5.95 -11.68 31.38
CA GLU A 52 -6.57 -11.84 30.06
C GLU A 52 -5.67 -12.58 29.07
N LYS A 53 -4.38 -12.23 29.01
CA LYS A 53 -3.46 -12.69 27.95
C LYS A 53 -1.98 -12.39 28.23
N VAL A 54 -1.10 -13.12 27.56
CA VAL A 54 0.35 -12.80 27.46
C VAL A 54 0.69 -12.39 26.02
N TYR A 55 1.57 -11.39 25.86
CA TYR A 55 2.20 -11.08 24.57
C TYR A 55 3.61 -11.66 24.48
N PHE A 56 3.89 -12.46 23.46
CA PHE A 56 5.23 -12.98 23.21
C PHE A 56 5.47 -13.35 21.74
N PRO A 57 6.29 -12.62 20.97
CA PRO A 57 6.96 -11.36 21.33
C PRO A 57 5.99 -10.17 21.42
N TYR A 58 6.48 -9.08 22.02
CA TYR A 58 5.76 -7.82 22.19
C TYR A 58 6.58 -6.64 21.64
N LEU A 59 5.93 -5.77 20.86
CA LEU A 59 6.51 -4.58 20.25
C LEU A 59 5.67 -3.36 20.62
N LEU A 60 6.15 -2.60 21.60
CA LEU A 60 5.57 -1.32 22.01
C LEU A 60 6.28 -0.19 21.27
N MET A 61 5.56 0.57 20.46
CA MET A 61 6.12 1.70 19.71
C MET A 61 5.80 3.03 20.36
N ASN A 62 4.55 3.24 20.76
CA ASN A 62 4.05 4.47 21.35
C ASN A 62 2.77 4.20 22.15
N LYS A 63 2.27 5.21 22.88
CA LYS A 63 0.96 5.14 23.54
C LYS A 63 -0.12 4.78 22.50
N LYS A 64 -0.95 3.78 22.83
CA LYS A 64 -2.00 3.21 21.95
C LYS A 64 -1.49 2.65 20.61
N ARG A 65 -0.19 2.35 20.50
CA ARG A 65 0.43 1.81 19.28
C ARG A 65 1.40 0.68 19.62
N TYR A 66 0.91 -0.54 19.53
CA TYR A 66 1.69 -1.75 19.83
C TYR A 66 1.23 -2.92 18.97
N ALA A 67 2.11 -3.91 18.83
CA ALA A 67 1.84 -5.20 18.22
C ALA A 67 2.44 -6.32 19.05
N GLY A 68 1.85 -7.49 19.00
CA GLY A 68 2.41 -8.68 19.62
C GLY A 68 1.68 -9.94 19.19
N LEU A 69 2.29 -11.09 19.44
CA LEU A 69 1.55 -12.35 19.34
C LEU A 69 0.81 -12.57 20.65
N LEU A 70 -0.50 -12.74 20.54
CA LEU A 70 -1.42 -12.92 21.67
C LEU A 70 -1.48 -14.40 22.04
N TRP A 71 -1.28 -14.71 23.32
CA TRP A 71 -1.36 -16.05 23.88
C TRP A 71 -2.39 -16.05 25.00
N THR A 72 -3.47 -16.82 24.81
CA THR A 72 -4.41 -17.21 25.88
C THR A 72 -4.04 -18.55 26.50
N ARG A 73 -3.26 -19.37 25.78
CA ARG A 73 -2.74 -20.66 26.23
C ARG A 73 -1.26 -20.80 25.88
N PRO A 74 -0.47 -21.58 26.64
CA PRO A 74 0.98 -21.59 26.50
C PRO A 74 1.51 -22.34 25.28
N GLU A 75 0.73 -23.21 24.64
CA GLU A 75 1.21 -24.09 23.57
C GLU A 75 1.34 -23.38 22.22
N LYS A 76 0.41 -22.46 21.91
CA LYS A 76 0.37 -21.76 20.63
C LYS A 76 -0.28 -20.39 20.74
N TYR A 77 0.29 -19.41 20.04
CA TYR A 77 -0.33 -18.10 19.90
C TYR A 77 -1.64 -18.17 19.11
N ASP A 78 -2.61 -17.33 19.49
CA ASP A 78 -3.92 -17.27 18.86
C ASP A 78 -3.88 -16.45 17.57
N LYS A 79 -3.34 -15.23 17.67
CA LYS A 79 -3.20 -14.30 16.53
C LYS A 79 -2.16 -13.23 16.79
N MET A 80 -1.74 -12.57 15.73
CA MET A 80 -1.03 -11.29 15.83
C MET A 80 -2.05 -10.19 16.14
N ASP A 81 -1.89 -9.55 17.29
CA ASP A 81 -2.71 -8.41 17.68
C ASP A 81 -1.99 -7.11 17.33
N THR A 82 -2.71 -6.15 16.75
CA THR A 82 -2.17 -4.84 16.37
C THR A 82 -3.13 -3.76 16.83
N LYS A 83 -2.67 -2.85 17.69
CA LYS A 83 -3.47 -1.76 18.23
C LYS A 83 -2.96 -0.43 17.73
N GLY A 84 -3.85 0.38 17.14
CA GLY A 84 -3.54 1.73 16.65
C GLY A 84 -2.56 1.82 15.48
N LEU A 85 -2.14 0.68 14.92
CA LEU A 85 -1.23 0.63 13.77
C LEU A 85 -1.96 0.81 12.46
N GLU A 86 -1.20 1.17 11.43
CA GLU A 86 -1.73 1.45 10.10
C GLU A 86 -2.48 0.27 9.49
N THR A 87 -2.18 -0.98 9.88
CA THR A 87 -2.88 -2.21 9.49
C THR A 87 -4.40 -2.16 9.73
N VAL A 88 -4.82 -1.58 10.85
CA VAL A 88 -6.23 -1.48 11.26
C VAL A 88 -6.87 -0.14 10.91
N ARG A 89 -6.07 0.84 10.47
CA ARG A 89 -6.57 2.18 10.10
C ARG A 89 -6.97 2.24 8.63
N ARG A 90 -8.14 2.84 8.35
CA ARG A 90 -8.76 2.87 7.00
C ARG A 90 -8.40 4.10 6.17
N ASP A 91 -7.61 5.02 6.71
CA ASP A 91 -7.20 6.29 6.11
C ASP A 91 -5.87 6.22 5.34
N ASN A 92 -5.17 5.08 5.41
CA ASN A 92 -3.93 4.83 4.67
C ASN A 92 -4.20 4.02 3.40
N CYS A 93 -3.31 4.14 2.42
CA CYS A 93 -3.40 3.30 1.22
C CYS A 93 -3.20 1.82 1.54
N ALA A 94 -3.73 0.95 0.68
CA ALA A 94 -3.63 -0.50 0.86
C ALA A 94 -2.17 -1.00 0.88
N LEU A 95 -1.25 -0.30 0.20
CA LEU A 95 0.18 -0.60 0.23
C LEU A 95 0.74 -0.57 1.66
N VAL A 96 0.48 0.50 2.41
CA VAL A 96 0.99 0.65 3.79
C VAL A 96 0.47 -0.48 4.66
N ARG A 97 -0.83 -0.78 4.58
CA ARG A 97 -1.46 -1.85 5.36
C ARG A 97 -0.79 -3.20 5.11
N LYS A 98 -0.64 -3.60 3.85
CA LYS A 98 -0.02 -4.87 3.49
C LYS A 98 1.47 -4.92 3.82
N CYS A 99 2.18 -3.82 3.58
CA CYS A 99 3.59 -3.71 3.87
C CYS A 99 3.85 -3.87 5.38
N VAL A 100 3.16 -3.08 6.21
CA VAL A 100 3.27 -3.15 7.68
C VAL A 100 2.88 -4.52 8.21
N ASP A 101 1.77 -5.11 7.75
CA ASP A 101 1.36 -6.46 8.18
C ASP A 101 2.44 -7.51 7.87
N SER A 102 3.01 -7.46 6.66
CA SER A 102 4.05 -8.41 6.23
C SER A 102 5.35 -8.22 7.02
N VAL A 103 5.75 -6.97 7.28
CA VAL A 103 6.92 -6.65 8.11
C VAL A 103 6.72 -7.15 9.54
N LEU A 104 5.55 -6.91 10.14
CA LEU A 104 5.24 -7.38 11.49
C LEU A 104 5.23 -8.91 11.57
N ARG A 105 4.70 -9.61 10.56
CA ARG A 105 4.76 -11.09 10.50
C ARG A 105 6.19 -11.60 10.46
N LYS A 106 7.03 -11.02 9.60
CA LYS A 106 8.45 -11.40 9.49
C LYS A 106 9.21 -11.18 10.81
N ILE A 107 8.91 -10.09 11.52
CA ILE A 107 9.58 -9.76 12.78
C ILE A 107 9.04 -10.59 13.95
N LEU A 108 7.72 -10.69 14.11
CA LEU A 108 7.09 -11.26 15.31
C LEU A 108 6.89 -12.77 15.20
N ILE A 109 6.60 -13.30 14.00
CA ILE A 109 6.37 -14.73 13.76
C ILE A 109 7.66 -15.39 13.31
N ASP A 110 8.21 -14.96 12.18
CA ASP A 110 9.38 -15.61 11.57
C ASP A 110 10.68 -15.29 12.33
N ARG A 111 10.66 -14.24 13.16
CA ARG A 111 11.82 -13.72 13.91
C ARG A 111 13.02 -13.41 13.01
N ASP A 112 12.75 -12.96 11.79
CA ASP A 112 13.74 -12.68 10.75
C ASP A 112 13.70 -11.19 10.35
N VAL A 113 14.46 -10.39 11.10
CA VAL A 113 14.62 -8.95 10.84
C VAL A 113 15.30 -8.68 9.49
N PRO A 114 16.39 -9.38 9.09
CA PRO A 114 16.98 -9.22 7.76
C PRO A 114 15.98 -9.41 6.61
N SER A 115 15.15 -10.44 6.67
CA SER A 115 14.09 -10.68 5.66
C SER A 115 13.04 -9.58 5.63
N ALA A 116 12.69 -9.01 6.80
CA ALA A 116 11.79 -7.86 6.88
C ALA A 116 12.40 -6.60 6.23
N ILE A 117 13.70 -6.37 6.41
CA ILE A 117 14.44 -5.27 5.79
C ILE A 117 14.46 -5.44 4.26
N GLU A 118 14.81 -6.62 3.77
CA GLU A 118 14.93 -6.87 2.34
C GLU A 118 13.57 -6.77 1.63
N TYR A 119 12.52 -7.31 2.26
CA TYR A 119 11.15 -7.12 1.80
C TYR A 119 10.76 -5.64 1.69
N THR A 120 11.08 -4.85 2.73
CA THR A 120 10.79 -3.40 2.74
C THR A 120 11.52 -2.68 1.61
N LYS A 121 12.80 -3.00 1.37
CA LYS A 121 13.59 -2.43 0.26
C LYS A 121 13.00 -2.80 -1.10
N GLY A 122 12.55 -4.04 -1.28
CA GLY A 122 11.87 -4.50 -2.49
C GLY A 122 10.59 -3.70 -2.78
N ILE A 123 9.73 -3.52 -1.78
CA ILE A 123 8.51 -2.71 -1.91
C ILE A 123 8.82 -1.25 -2.29
N ILE A 124 9.84 -0.66 -1.68
CA ILE A 124 10.28 0.71 -2.02
C ILE A 124 10.79 0.77 -3.46
N ALA A 125 11.58 -0.23 -3.89
CA ALA A 125 12.08 -0.31 -5.26
C ALA A 125 10.94 -0.41 -6.29
N ASP A 126 9.96 -1.27 -6.03
CA ASP A 126 8.80 -1.46 -6.92
C ASP A 126 7.93 -0.20 -6.99
N LEU A 127 7.77 0.52 -5.87
CA LEU A 127 7.08 1.81 -5.84
C LEU A 127 7.80 2.84 -6.72
N LEU A 128 9.12 3.01 -6.54
CA LEU A 128 9.92 3.99 -7.29
C LEU A 128 10.05 3.65 -8.78
N GLN A 129 9.98 2.36 -9.12
CA GLN A 129 10.01 1.86 -10.50
C GLN A 129 8.63 1.81 -11.16
N ASN A 130 7.58 2.33 -10.51
CA ASN A 130 6.20 2.34 -11.02
C ASN A 130 5.67 0.94 -11.37
N LYS A 131 6.13 -0.09 -10.65
CA LYS A 131 5.69 -1.49 -10.80
C LYS A 131 4.48 -1.83 -9.93
N MET A 132 4.09 -0.92 -9.04
CA MET A 132 2.95 -1.10 -8.15
C MET A 132 1.61 -0.95 -8.88
N ASP A 133 0.63 -1.78 -8.53
CA ASP A 133 -0.75 -1.59 -8.95
C ASP A 133 -1.34 -0.32 -8.31
N ILE A 134 -2.13 0.44 -9.08
CA ILE A 134 -2.77 1.65 -8.57
C ILE A 134 -3.74 1.35 -7.42
N SER A 135 -4.35 0.16 -7.38
CA SER A 135 -5.22 -0.30 -6.30
C SER A 135 -4.52 -0.27 -4.94
N TYR A 136 -3.20 -0.46 -4.92
CA TYR A 136 -2.40 -0.37 -3.69
C TYR A 136 -2.20 1.07 -3.21
N LEU A 137 -2.34 2.04 -4.11
CA LEU A 137 -2.08 3.46 -3.86
C LEU A 137 -3.36 4.25 -3.56
N VAL A 138 -4.53 3.66 -3.77
CA VAL A 138 -5.82 4.29 -3.45
C VAL A 138 -5.95 4.56 -1.95
N ILE A 139 -6.27 5.80 -1.63
CA ILE A 139 -6.61 6.29 -0.29
C ILE A 139 -8.11 6.58 -0.27
N THR A 140 -8.80 6.17 0.80
CA THR A 140 -10.26 6.40 0.95
C THR A 140 -10.53 7.25 2.17
N LYS A 141 -11.30 8.33 2.02
CA LYS A 141 -11.81 9.13 3.15
C LYS A 141 -13.32 9.34 3.03
N SER A 142 -14.00 9.33 4.17
CA SER A 142 -15.45 9.54 4.24
C SER A 142 -15.76 11.04 4.08
N LEU A 143 -16.70 11.37 3.21
CA LEU A 143 -17.19 12.73 3.01
C LEU A 143 -18.24 13.03 4.07
N GLY A 144 -17.81 13.62 5.19
CA GLY A 144 -18.67 13.82 6.37
C GLY A 144 -19.75 14.89 6.22
N ARG A 145 -19.53 15.91 5.38
CA ARG A 145 -20.47 17.00 5.10
C ARG A 145 -20.53 17.28 3.60
N GLY A 146 -21.52 18.05 3.15
CA GLY A 146 -21.66 18.48 1.75
C GLY A 146 -20.34 18.99 1.20
N ALA A 147 -19.97 18.57 -0.01
CA ALA A 147 -18.75 19.09 -0.65
C ALA A 147 -18.78 20.62 -0.70
N ASP A 148 -19.95 21.23 -0.86
CA ASP A 148 -20.16 22.69 -0.98
C ASP A 148 -20.31 23.43 0.37
N SER A 149 -20.14 22.77 1.52
CA SER A 149 -20.26 23.48 2.81
C SER A 149 -18.99 24.30 3.09
N ASP A 150 -19.13 25.62 3.22
CA ASP A 150 -18.08 26.58 3.63
C ASP A 150 -17.50 26.31 5.05
N ASP A 151 -18.01 25.30 5.75
CA ASP A 151 -17.64 24.91 7.10
C ASP A 151 -16.33 24.11 7.22
N TYR A 152 -15.71 23.70 6.12
CA TYR A 152 -14.38 23.07 6.19
C TYR A 152 -13.31 24.14 6.45
N ALA A 153 -12.95 24.33 7.72
CA ALA A 153 -11.91 25.26 8.16
C ALA A 153 -10.54 25.08 7.46
N ALA A 154 -10.29 23.90 6.87
CA ALA A 154 -9.12 23.63 6.06
C ALA A 154 -9.47 22.79 4.83
N LYS A 155 -8.88 23.14 3.67
CA LYS A 155 -9.04 22.40 2.41
C LYS A 155 -8.53 20.98 2.53
N GLN A 156 -9.38 20.01 2.20
CA GLN A 156 -9.07 18.58 2.27
C GLN A 156 -9.10 17.95 0.88
N ALA A 157 -8.18 17.01 0.64
CA ALA A 157 -8.02 16.35 -0.67
C ALA A 157 -9.30 15.71 -1.21
N HIS A 158 -10.00 14.92 -0.39
CA HIS A 158 -11.22 14.23 -0.84
C HIS A 158 -12.40 15.19 -1.07
N VAL A 159 -12.44 16.33 -0.38
CA VAL A 159 -13.48 17.36 -0.56
C VAL A 159 -13.26 18.09 -1.88
N GLU A 160 -12.04 18.58 -2.11
CA GLU A 160 -11.66 19.25 -3.36
C GLU A 160 -11.81 18.32 -4.58
N LEU A 161 -11.46 17.04 -4.42
CA LEU A 161 -11.71 16.06 -5.48
C LEU A 161 -13.20 15.85 -5.74
N ALA A 162 -14.02 15.71 -4.71
CA ALA A 162 -15.46 15.53 -4.88
C ALA A 162 -16.08 16.73 -5.63
N MET A 163 -15.71 17.96 -5.27
CA MET A 163 -16.10 19.16 -6.01
C MET A 163 -15.65 19.11 -7.48
N ARG A 164 -14.39 18.72 -7.73
CA ARG A 164 -13.85 18.61 -9.11
C ARG A 164 -14.54 17.51 -9.91
N MET A 165 -14.91 16.39 -9.29
CA MET A 165 -15.70 15.34 -9.92
C MET A 165 -17.08 15.86 -10.29
N ARG A 166 -17.77 16.55 -9.37
CA ARG A 166 -19.10 17.13 -9.63
C ARG A 166 -19.12 18.17 -10.75
N LYS A 167 -18.07 19.00 -10.84
CA LYS A 167 -17.89 19.96 -11.96
C LYS A 167 -17.65 19.27 -13.31
N ARG A 168 -17.00 18.09 -13.30
CA ARG A 168 -16.71 17.32 -14.53
C ARG A 168 -17.93 16.52 -14.99
N ASP A 169 -18.58 15.83 -14.06
CA ASP A 169 -19.75 15.01 -14.30
C ASP A 169 -20.57 14.90 -13.00
N PRO A 170 -21.72 15.61 -12.91
CA PRO A 170 -22.57 15.54 -11.73
C PRO A 170 -23.11 14.14 -11.42
N GLY A 171 -23.25 13.27 -12.42
CA GLY A 171 -23.85 11.94 -12.24
C GLY A 171 -22.94 10.92 -11.55
N SER A 172 -21.62 11.11 -11.60
CA SER A 172 -20.62 10.21 -10.99
C SER A 172 -19.97 10.75 -9.72
N ALA A 173 -20.45 11.91 -9.24
CA ALA A 173 -19.93 12.58 -8.06
C ALA A 173 -20.32 11.86 -6.76
N PRO A 174 -19.41 11.76 -5.77
CA PRO A 174 -19.74 11.20 -4.45
C PRO A 174 -20.74 12.06 -3.66
N ASN A 175 -21.61 11.40 -2.91
CA ASN A 175 -22.57 12.04 -2.01
C ASN A 175 -22.04 12.14 -0.57
N VAL A 176 -22.75 12.92 0.25
CA VAL A 176 -22.46 13.01 1.69
C VAL A 176 -22.67 11.64 2.34
N GLY A 177 -21.69 11.22 3.14
CA GLY A 177 -21.64 9.89 3.74
C GLY A 177 -20.81 8.89 2.93
N ASP A 178 -20.60 9.12 1.62
CA ASP A 178 -19.82 8.23 0.78
C ASP A 178 -18.32 8.31 1.13
N ARG A 179 -17.60 7.23 0.81
CA ARG A 179 -16.13 7.25 0.84
C ARG A 179 -15.61 7.62 -0.53
N VAL A 180 -14.80 8.67 -0.57
CA VAL A 180 -14.16 9.16 -1.80
C VAL A 180 -12.79 8.49 -1.94
N PRO A 181 -12.59 7.60 -2.94
CA PRO A 181 -11.27 7.06 -3.26
C PRO A 181 -10.49 8.06 -4.11
N TYR A 182 -9.21 8.23 -3.79
CA TYR A 182 -8.31 9.10 -4.53
C TYR A 182 -6.88 8.58 -4.52
N VAL A 183 -6.08 9.01 -5.49
CA VAL A 183 -4.63 8.87 -5.51
C VAL A 183 -3.97 10.24 -5.58
N ILE A 184 -2.70 10.33 -5.21
CA ILE A 184 -1.93 11.57 -5.32
C ILE A 184 -1.09 11.53 -6.59
N VAL A 185 -1.43 12.42 -7.53
CA VAL A 185 -0.70 12.61 -8.79
C VAL A 185 0.43 13.62 -8.61
N LYS A 186 1.40 13.56 -9.52
CA LYS A 186 2.52 14.49 -9.56
C LYS A 186 2.05 15.85 -10.09
N ALA A 187 2.42 16.92 -9.38
CA ALA A 187 2.18 18.30 -9.78
C ALA A 187 3.45 19.14 -9.60
N ALA A 188 3.31 20.47 -9.69
CA ALA A 188 4.40 21.41 -9.41
C ALA A 188 5.00 21.17 -8.01
N LYS A 189 6.30 21.45 -7.87
CA LYS A 189 7.00 21.29 -6.59
C LYS A 189 6.36 22.21 -5.55
N GLY A 190 6.00 21.66 -4.39
CA GLY A 190 5.34 22.41 -3.32
C GLY A 190 3.82 22.49 -3.43
N ALA A 191 3.22 21.96 -4.51
CA ALA A 191 1.77 21.92 -4.63
C ALA A 191 1.13 21.12 -3.47
N PRO A 192 0.10 21.68 -2.81
CA PRO A 192 -0.54 21.06 -1.67
C PRO A 192 -1.23 19.75 -2.07
N ALA A 193 -1.35 18.82 -1.12
CA ALA A 193 -1.91 17.50 -1.39
C ALA A 193 -3.35 17.52 -1.90
N TYR A 194 -4.14 18.56 -1.55
CA TYR A 194 -5.52 18.66 -2.00
C TYR A 194 -5.65 18.98 -3.49
N GLU A 195 -4.73 19.77 -4.06
CA GLU A 195 -4.67 20.04 -5.51
C GLU A 195 -4.23 18.80 -6.30
N LYS A 196 -3.37 17.99 -5.70
CA LYS A 196 -2.79 16.78 -6.30
C LYS A 196 -3.67 15.53 -6.23
N SER A 197 -4.83 15.62 -5.59
CA SER A 197 -5.73 14.48 -5.48
C SER A 197 -6.50 14.26 -6.78
N GLU A 198 -6.63 13.02 -7.20
CA GLU A 198 -7.36 12.67 -8.42
C GLU A 198 -8.04 11.30 -8.32
N ASP A 199 -9.13 11.13 -9.07
CA ASP A 199 -9.88 9.87 -9.13
C ASP A 199 -9.01 8.77 -9.81
N PRO A 200 -8.89 7.56 -9.24
CA PRO A 200 -7.99 6.55 -9.79
C PRO A 200 -8.40 6.08 -11.20
N VAL A 201 -9.69 6.12 -11.55
CA VAL A 201 -10.19 5.80 -12.90
C VAL A 201 -9.74 6.88 -13.87
N TYR A 202 -9.91 8.15 -13.50
CA TYR A 202 -9.46 9.29 -14.30
C TYR A 202 -7.94 9.26 -14.54
N VAL A 203 -7.16 8.89 -13.51
CA VAL A 203 -5.71 8.73 -13.62
C VAL A 203 -5.33 7.62 -14.61
N LEU A 204 -6.03 6.49 -14.60
CA LEU A 204 -5.78 5.39 -15.53
C LEU A 204 -6.07 5.80 -16.98
N GLU A 205 -7.21 6.45 -17.23
CA GLU A 205 -7.63 6.92 -18.56
C GLU A 205 -6.68 7.96 -19.12
N ASN A 206 -6.34 8.97 -18.32
CA ASN A 206 -5.51 10.09 -18.74
C ASN A 206 -4.00 9.83 -18.58
N SER A 207 -3.63 8.68 -18.01
CA SER A 207 -2.23 8.28 -17.79
C SER A 207 -1.46 9.30 -16.95
N LEU A 208 -2.10 9.83 -15.91
CA LEU A 208 -1.47 10.84 -15.06
C LEU A 208 -0.35 10.22 -14.22
N PRO A 209 0.82 10.87 -14.12
CA PRO A 209 1.93 10.36 -13.33
C PRO A 209 1.61 10.41 -11.83
N ILE A 210 1.87 9.32 -11.11
CA ILE A 210 1.71 9.25 -9.65
C ILE A 210 2.89 9.94 -8.94
N ASP A 211 2.61 10.61 -7.82
CA ASP A 211 3.65 11.18 -6.95
C ASP A 211 4.24 10.10 -6.02
N VAL A 212 5.15 9.28 -6.54
CA VAL A 212 5.81 8.20 -5.78
C VAL A 212 6.52 8.71 -4.52
N GLN A 213 7.03 9.94 -4.54
CA GLN A 213 7.73 10.54 -3.40
C GLN A 213 6.75 10.84 -2.26
N TYR A 214 5.54 11.31 -2.57
CA TYR A 214 4.49 11.47 -1.57
C TYR A 214 4.19 10.14 -0.84
N TYR A 215 4.05 9.04 -1.58
CA TYR A 215 3.79 7.73 -0.96
C TYR A 215 4.98 7.23 -0.13
N LEU A 216 6.21 7.46 -0.58
CA LEU A 216 7.40 7.09 0.19
C LEU A 216 7.47 7.89 1.50
N ASP A 217 7.42 9.22 1.43
CA ASP A 217 7.69 10.09 2.57
C ASP A 217 6.50 10.22 3.53
N ARG A 218 5.28 10.33 2.99
CA ARG A 218 4.08 10.62 3.79
C ARG A 218 3.29 9.38 4.19
N GLN A 219 3.40 8.29 3.44
CA GLN A 219 2.63 7.07 3.70
C GLN A 219 3.49 5.95 4.31
N LEU A 220 4.65 5.64 3.72
CA LEU A 220 5.49 4.51 4.15
C LEU A 220 6.51 4.86 5.23
N SER A 221 7.18 6.01 5.12
CA SER A 221 8.34 6.34 5.97
C SER A 221 8.01 6.35 7.47
N GLY A 222 6.94 7.04 7.87
CA GLY A 222 6.54 7.15 9.26
C GLY A 222 6.22 5.81 9.93
N PRO A 223 5.30 4.98 9.37
CA PRO A 223 4.97 3.66 9.92
C PRO A 223 6.16 2.71 10.01
N LEU A 224 6.97 2.63 8.96
CA LEU A 224 8.11 1.72 8.92
C LEU A 224 9.21 2.15 9.88
N THR A 225 9.52 3.46 9.96
CA THR A 225 10.50 3.98 10.93
C THR A 225 10.11 3.58 12.35
N ARG A 226 8.84 3.78 12.73
CA ARG A 226 8.34 3.44 14.08
C ARG A 226 8.49 1.96 14.44
N ILE A 227 8.36 1.05 13.47
CA ILE A 227 8.48 -0.40 13.70
C ILE A 227 9.95 -0.80 13.84
N PHE A 228 10.82 -0.25 12.99
CA PHE A 228 12.22 -0.64 12.93
C PHE A 228 13.10 0.10 13.95
N GLU A 229 12.73 1.31 14.39
CA GLU A 229 13.45 2.11 15.38
C GLU A 229 13.82 1.37 16.68
N PRO A 230 12.93 0.60 17.32
CA PRO A 230 13.30 -0.17 18.51
C PRO A 230 14.09 -1.45 18.21
N ILE A 231 14.35 -1.79 16.94
CA ILE A 231 14.93 -3.07 16.52
C ILE A 231 16.32 -2.91 15.89
N ILE A 232 16.53 -1.82 15.13
CA ILE A 232 17.78 -1.55 14.40
C ILE A 232 18.30 -0.14 14.68
N ASP A 233 19.61 0.03 14.68
CA ASP A 233 20.26 1.31 15.01
C ASP A 233 19.97 2.42 14.00
N ASN A 234 19.78 2.08 12.71
CA ASN A 234 19.55 3.06 11.65
C ASN A 234 18.38 2.71 10.73
N PRO A 235 17.14 3.07 11.11
CA PRO A 235 15.95 2.89 10.26
C PRO A 235 15.99 3.71 8.96
N GLN A 236 16.75 4.81 8.93
CA GLN A 236 16.82 5.67 7.74
C GLN A 236 17.52 4.98 6.56
N ALA A 237 18.34 3.96 6.82
CA ALA A 237 18.95 3.13 5.79
C ALA A 237 17.92 2.35 4.95
N LEU A 238 16.67 2.20 5.43
CA LEU A 238 15.59 1.59 4.66
C LEU A 238 15.17 2.44 3.46
N PHE A 239 15.28 3.77 3.59
CA PHE A 239 14.81 4.72 2.57
C PHE A 239 15.93 5.26 1.68
N LYS A 240 17.18 4.87 1.95
CA LYS A 240 18.37 5.31 1.20
C LYS A 240 19.21 4.11 0.82
N GLY A 241 19.53 3.94 -0.46
CA GLY A 241 20.37 2.83 -0.90
C GLY A 241 20.39 2.65 -2.40
N ALA A 242 20.96 1.52 -2.85
CA ALA A 242 20.96 1.17 -4.26
C ALA A 242 19.54 0.97 -4.82
N HIS A 243 18.64 0.43 -4.00
CA HIS A 243 17.24 0.16 -4.33
C HIS A 243 16.40 1.42 -4.63
N THR A 244 16.85 2.61 -4.18
CA THR A 244 16.16 3.88 -4.42
C THR A 244 16.75 4.71 -5.57
N ARG A 245 17.84 4.27 -6.20
CA ARG A 245 18.52 5.02 -7.28
C ARG A 245 17.77 4.94 -8.61
N SER A 246 17.05 3.85 -8.85
CA SER A 246 16.31 3.63 -10.08
C SER A 246 14.88 4.13 -9.95
N ILE A 247 14.60 5.30 -10.56
CA ILE A 247 13.27 5.91 -10.54
C ILE A 247 12.69 5.90 -11.95
N ALA A 248 11.54 5.23 -12.12
CA ALA A 248 10.78 5.29 -13.36
C ALA A 248 9.88 6.52 -13.35
N LYS A 249 10.06 7.42 -14.32
CA LYS A 249 9.18 8.58 -14.51
C LYS A 249 8.30 8.32 -15.73
N PRO A 250 7.01 7.99 -15.55
CA PRO A 250 6.11 7.86 -16.69
C PRO A 250 5.97 9.22 -17.39
N THR A 251 6.14 9.23 -18.70
CA THR A 251 5.93 10.41 -19.54
C THR A 251 4.43 10.60 -19.74
N PRO A 252 3.85 11.77 -19.38
CA PRO A 252 2.44 12.05 -19.65
C PRO A 252 2.13 11.91 -21.15
N LYS A 253 0.93 11.45 -21.50
CA LYS A 253 0.51 11.41 -22.91
C LYS A 253 0.40 12.84 -23.46
N ALA A 254 0.62 13.01 -24.77
CA ALA A 254 0.46 14.30 -25.45
C ALA A 254 -0.93 14.94 -25.22
N LYS A 255 -1.98 14.11 -25.02
CA LYS A 255 -3.34 14.56 -24.68
C LYS A 255 -3.49 15.18 -23.28
N ALA A 256 -2.46 15.15 -22.43
CA ALA A 256 -2.49 15.75 -21.09
C ALA A 256 -2.38 17.28 -21.10
N GLY A 257 -2.29 17.92 -22.27
CA GLY A 257 -2.24 19.37 -22.44
C GLY A 257 -0.86 19.98 -22.18
N GLY A 258 -0.73 21.29 -22.50
CA GLY A 258 0.50 22.06 -22.28
C GLY A 258 1.67 21.68 -23.19
N ILE A 259 2.91 21.77 -22.68
CA ILE A 259 4.16 21.53 -23.43
C ILE A 259 4.20 20.13 -24.07
N MET A 260 3.53 19.14 -23.47
CA MET A 260 3.50 17.77 -23.99
C MET A 260 2.72 17.62 -25.31
N MET A 261 1.87 18.58 -25.68
CA MET A 261 1.22 18.59 -27.00
C MET A 261 2.22 18.82 -28.14
N PHE A 262 3.30 19.55 -27.88
CA PHE A 262 4.34 19.87 -28.86
C PHE A 262 5.52 18.89 -28.82
N ALA A 263 5.46 17.86 -27.97
CA ALA A 263 6.52 16.89 -27.83
C ALA A 263 6.52 15.90 -29.01
N VAL A 264 7.56 15.97 -29.84
CA VAL A 264 7.78 15.01 -30.93
C VAL A 264 8.35 13.71 -30.36
N LYS A 265 7.62 12.60 -30.54
CA LYS A 265 8.07 11.28 -30.10
C LYS A 265 9.15 10.76 -31.03
N LYS A 266 10.42 10.86 -30.62
CA LYS A 266 11.54 10.20 -31.32
C LYS A 266 11.49 8.69 -31.09
N LEU A 267 11.79 7.93 -32.14
CA LEU A 267 11.95 6.48 -32.03
C LEU A 267 13.19 6.16 -31.20
N SER A 268 13.11 5.11 -30.39
CA SER A 268 14.23 4.61 -29.59
C SER A 268 14.33 3.10 -29.74
N CYS A 269 15.57 2.61 -29.79
CA CYS A 269 15.89 1.19 -29.88
C CYS A 269 15.29 0.46 -28.69
N MET A 270 14.54 -0.63 -28.93
CA MET A 270 13.90 -1.40 -27.86
C MET A 270 14.91 -2.09 -26.93
N GLY A 271 16.13 -2.36 -27.40
CA GLY A 271 17.17 -3.00 -26.60
C GLY A 271 17.94 -2.03 -25.69
N CYS A 272 18.54 -0.99 -26.26
CA CYS A 272 19.45 -0.08 -25.54
C CYS A 272 18.87 1.32 -25.27
N LYS A 273 17.65 1.61 -25.74
CA LYS A 273 16.99 2.92 -25.64
C LYS A 273 17.71 4.08 -26.35
N ALA A 274 18.74 3.79 -27.16
CA ALA A 274 19.37 4.79 -28.01
C ALA A 274 18.36 5.36 -29.03
N PRO A 275 18.42 6.66 -29.36
CA PRO A 275 17.58 7.23 -30.40
C PRO A 275 17.89 6.56 -31.74
N ILE A 276 16.84 6.22 -32.51
CA ILE A 276 16.97 5.58 -33.83
C ILE A 276 16.26 6.40 -34.90
N SER A 277 16.70 6.22 -36.14
CA SER A 277 16.07 6.83 -37.31
C SER A 277 14.78 6.09 -37.72
N GLU A 278 13.92 6.75 -38.50
CA GLU A 278 12.70 6.10 -39.04
C GLU A 278 13.00 4.87 -39.91
N LYS A 279 14.20 4.80 -40.50
CA LYS A 279 14.66 3.65 -41.30
C LYS A 279 14.94 2.41 -40.47
N GLU A 280 15.36 2.58 -39.22
CA GLU A 280 15.74 1.48 -38.33
C GLU A 280 14.54 0.86 -37.60
N LYS A 281 13.36 1.52 -37.66
CA LYS A 281 12.03 1.19 -37.08
C LYS A 281 12.04 0.78 -35.59
N THR A 282 12.76 -0.28 -35.22
CA THR A 282 12.63 -1.04 -33.97
C THR A 282 13.95 -1.21 -33.20
N PHE A 283 15.08 -1.44 -33.89
CA PHE A 283 16.39 -1.67 -33.28
C PHE A 283 17.50 -0.87 -33.95
N CYS A 284 18.49 -0.44 -33.17
CA CYS A 284 19.75 0.04 -33.73
C CYS A 284 20.57 -1.12 -34.28
N VAL A 285 21.56 -0.81 -35.13
CA VAL A 285 22.47 -1.77 -35.76
C VAL A 285 23.09 -2.77 -34.75
N HIS A 286 23.44 -2.31 -33.54
CA HIS A 286 24.05 -3.15 -32.51
C HIS A 286 23.09 -4.12 -31.81
N CYS A 287 21.80 -3.76 -31.69
CA CYS A 287 20.82 -4.61 -31.00
C CYS A 287 20.07 -5.54 -31.95
N ARG A 288 20.14 -5.30 -33.26
CA ARG A 288 19.47 -6.11 -34.29
C ARG A 288 19.81 -7.62 -34.22
N PRO A 289 21.06 -8.05 -33.96
CA PRO A 289 21.35 -9.49 -33.83
C PRO A 289 20.61 -10.18 -32.68
N ARG A 290 20.13 -9.42 -31.68
CA ARG A 290 19.40 -9.92 -30.50
C ARG A 290 17.88 -9.73 -30.62
N GLU A 291 17.39 -9.44 -31.82
CA GLU A 291 15.96 -9.18 -32.08
C GLU A 291 15.05 -10.32 -31.58
N ALA A 292 15.39 -11.58 -31.88
CA ALA A 292 14.60 -12.74 -31.43
C ALA A 292 14.50 -12.84 -29.89
N GLU A 293 15.57 -12.48 -29.17
CA GLU A 293 15.59 -12.46 -27.71
C GLU A 293 14.63 -11.38 -27.17
N PHE A 294 14.66 -10.17 -27.73
CA PHE A 294 13.77 -9.08 -27.33
C PHE A 294 12.31 -9.34 -27.70
N TYR A 295 12.07 -9.92 -28.87
CA TYR A 295 10.74 -10.33 -29.31
C TYR A 295 10.15 -11.39 -28.37
N SER A 296 10.91 -12.46 -28.06
CA SER A 296 10.48 -13.52 -27.15
C SER A 296 10.12 -12.99 -25.75
N LYS A 297 10.91 -12.03 -25.22
CA LYS A 297 10.60 -11.35 -23.95
C LYS A 297 9.29 -10.56 -24.02
N LYS A 298 9.05 -9.83 -25.10
CA LYS A 298 7.82 -9.04 -25.28
C LYS A 298 6.59 -9.92 -25.51
N LEU A 299 6.73 -11.03 -26.23
CA LEU A 299 5.69 -12.03 -26.40
C LEU A 299 5.30 -12.65 -25.05
N THR A 300 6.29 -12.95 -24.21
CA THR A 300 6.04 -13.47 -22.85
C THR A 300 5.29 -12.46 -21.98
N GLU A 301 5.62 -11.17 -22.09
CA GLU A 301 4.90 -10.08 -21.41
C GLU A 301 3.44 -9.97 -21.89
N LEU A 302 3.20 -10.03 -23.21
CA LEU A 302 1.85 -10.03 -23.77
C LEU A 302 1.03 -11.22 -23.26
N ASN A 303 1.56 -12.44 -23.35
CA ASN A 303 0.89 -13.66 -22.89
C ASN A 303 0.50 -13.57 -21.40
N ALA A 304 1.37 -12.99 -20.57
CA ALA A 304 1.08 -12.77 -19.16
C ALA A 304 -0.06 -11.75 -18.97
N CYS A 305 -0.07 -10.66 -19.73
CA CYS A 305 -1.14 -9.67 -19.73
C CYS A 305 -2.48 -10.24 -20.21
N GLU A 306 -2.50 -11.06 -21.27
CA GLU A 306 -3.70 -11.71 -21.81
C GLU A 306 -4.33 -12.70 -20.82
N SER A 307 -3.49 -13.54 -20.20
CA SER A 307 -3.93 -14.48 -19.18
C SER A 307 -4.55 -13.75 -17.99
N LEU A 308 -3.88 -12.70 -17.51
CA LEU A 308 -4.39 -11.88 -16.40
C LEU A 308 -5.66 -11.13 -16.77
N PHE A 309 -5.75 -10.59 -17.99
CA PHE A 309 -6.96 -9.92 -18.50
C PHE A 309 -8.16 -10.86 -18.47
N SER A 310 -8.00 -12.04 -19.07
CA SER A 310 -9.04 -13.08 -19.13
C SER A 310 -9.52 -13.48 -17.74
N GLN A 311 -8.59 -13.77 -16.82
CA GLN A 311 -8.93 -14.16 -15.45
C GLN A 311 -9.75 -13.10 -14.72
N LEU A 312 -9.36 -11.82 -14.81
CA LEU A 312 -10.03 -10.74 -14.09
C LEU A 312 -11.42 -10.45 -14.65
N TRP A 313 -11.57 -10.41 -15.97
CA TRP A 313 -12.86 -10.12 -16.61
C TRP A 313 -13.86 -11.27 -16.45
N THR A 314 -13.41 -12.53 -16.57
CA THR A 314 -14.26 -13.69 -16.28
C THR A 314 -14.67 -13.74 -14.81
N GLN A 315 -13.79 -13.37 -13.87
CA GLN A 315 -14.16 -13.28 -12.46
C GLN A 315 -15.23 -12.22 -12.21
N CYS A 316 -15.21 -11.09 -12.94
CA CYS A 316 -16.27 -10.10 -12.86
C CYS A 316 -17.63 -10.63 -13.35
N GLN A 317 -17.66 -11.40 -14.46
CA GLN A 317 -18.89 -12.03 -14.95
C GLN A 317 -19.46 -13.04 -13.93
N ARG A 318 -18.59 -13.86 -13.32
CA ARG A 318 -18.98 -14.79 -12.25
C ARG A 318 -19.56 -14.05 -11.03
N CYS A 319 -18.96 -12.92 -10.65
CA CYS A 319 -19.44 -12.09 -9.55
C CYS A 319 -20.80 -11.44 -9.86
N GLN A 320 -21.05 -11.07 -11.11
CA GLN A 320 -22.34 -10.54 -11.56
C GLN A 320 -23.42 -11.63 -11.66
N GLY A 321 -23.03 -12.86 -11.96
CA GLY A 321 -23.94 -14.00 -12.16
C GLY A 321 -24.49 -14.12 -13.58
N SER A 322 -24.14 -13.21 -14.49
CA SER A 322 -24.56 -13.23 -15.89
C SER A 322 -23.35 -13.33 -16.82
N LEU A 323 -23.45 -14.20 -17.84
CA LEU A 323 -22.47 -14.32 -18.91
C LEU A 323 -22.88 -13.55 -20.19
N HIS A 324 -24.13 -13.09 -20.24
CA HIS A 324 -24.74 -12.52 -21.45
C HIS A 324 -25.02 -11.01 -21.34
N GLN A 325 -24.77 -10.42 -20.16
CA GLN A 325 -24.98 -9.00 -19.91
C GLN A 325 -23.65 -8.30 -19.66
N ASP A 326 -23.63 -6.99 -19.92
CA ASP A 326 -22.45 -6.16 -19.64
C ASP A 326 -22.19 -6.03 -18.14
N VAL A 327 -20.91 -6.05 -17.76
CA VAL A 327 -20.47 -5.88 -16.38
C VAL A 327 -20.40 -4.39 -16.01
N LEU A 328 -21.52 -3.81 -15.60
CA LEU A 328 -21.63 -2.42 -15.12
C LEU A 328 -21.40 -2.29 -13.61
N CYS A 329 -20.27 -2.81 -13.12
CA CYS A 329 -19.92 -2.76 -11.70
C CYS A 329 -19.21 -1.44 -11.34
N SER A 330 -19.70 -0.76 -10.29
CA SER A 330 -19.15 0.47 -9.71
C SER A 330 -18.54 0.28 -8.31
N ASN A 331 -18.40 -0.96 -7.82
CA ASN A 331 -17.86 -1.26 -6.50
C ASN A 331 -16.35 -0.95 -6.42
N ARG A 332 -16.04 0.22 -5.85
CA ARG A 332 -14.66 0.74 -5.72
C ARG A 332 -13.84 0.07 -4.61
N ASP A 333 -14.48 -0.69 -3.71
CA ASP A 333 -13.81 -1.47 -2.67
C ASP A 333 -13.33 -2.84 -3.18
N CYS A 334 -13.81 -3.28 -4.36
CA CYS A 334 -13.38 -4.52 -4.97
C CYS A 334 -11.91 -4.44 -5.44
N PRO A 335 -11.03 -5.39 -5.06
CA PRO A 335 -9.63 -5.38 -5.46
C PRO A 335 -9.44 -5.57 -6.98
N ILE A 336 -10.44 -6.12 -7.68
CA ILE A 336 -10.42 -6.32 -9.13
C ILE A 336 -10.79 -5.03 -9.88
N PHE A 337 -11.55 -4.11 -9.26
CA PHE A 337 -12.16 -2.98 -9.95
C PHE A 337 -11.16 -2.09 -10.71
N TYR A 338 -10.09 -1.67 -10.05
CA TYR A 338 -9.03 -0.87 -10.70
C TYR A 338 -8.06 -1.74 -11.50
N LYS A 339 -7.79 -2.96 -11.01
CA LYS A 339 -6.85 -3.90 -11.63
C LYS A 339 -7.28 -4.31 -13.04
N ARG A 340 -8.57 -4.60 -13.27
CA ARG A 340 -9.08 -4.96 -14.61
C ARG A 340 -8.87 -3.84 -15.64
N LYS A 341 -8.99 -2.58 -15.22
CA LYS A 341 -8.79 -1.41 -16.09
C LYS A 341 -7.30 -1.14 -16.36
N LYS A 342 -6.44 -1.33 -15.36
CA LYS A 342 -4.99 -1.28 -15.53
C LYS A 342 -4.52 -2.35 -16.51
N VAL A 343 -4.91 -3.61 -16.30
CA VAL A 343 -4.49 -4.73 -17.15
C VAL A 343 -5.00 -4.57 -18.59
N GLN A 344 -6.20 -4.04 -18.80
CA GLN A 344 -6.68 -3.70 -20.14
C GLN A 344 -5.75 -2.71 -20.87
N LYS A 345 -5.21 -1.73 -20.14
CA LYS A 345 -4.27 -0.76 -20.69
C LYS A 345 -2.89 -1.36 -20.91
N ASP A 346 -2.37 -2.11 -19.93
CA ASP A 346 -1.07 -2.77 -20.03
C ASP A 346 -1.06 -3.77 -21.20
N LEU A 347 -2.16 -4.50 -21.40
CA LEU A 347 -2.35 -5.39 -22.56
C LEU A 347 -2.28 -4.63 -23.88
N LYS A 348 -2.97 -3.49 -23.98
CA LYS A 348 -2.91 -2.64 -25.17
C LYS A 348 -1.49 -2.11 -25.43
N ASP A 349 -0.82 -1.62 -24.39
CA ASP A 349 0.54 -1.09 -24.50
C ASP A 349 1.54 -2.22 -24.88
N ALA A 350 1.32 -3.45 -24.42
CA ALA A 350 2.11 -4.63 -24.79
C ALA A 350 1.87 -5.06 -26.25
N GLN A 351 0.61 -5.03 -26.71
CA GLN A 351 0.25 -5.30 -28.11
C GLN A 351 0.89 -4.25 -29.03
N ASP A 352 0.71 -2.96 -28.74
CA ASP A 352 1.30 -1.84 -29.49
C ASP A 352 2.85 -1.95 -29.55
N ALA A 353 3.49 -2.60 -28.57
CA ALA A 353 4.92 -2.84 -28.56
C ALA A 353 5.35 -4.00 -29.50
N LEU A 354 4.53 -5.04 -29.61
CA LEU A 354 4.75 -6.16 -30.52
C LEU A 354 4.41 -5.81 -31.97
N ASP A 355 3.41 -4.97 -32.20
CA ASP A 355 3.04 -4.50 -33.54
C ASP A 355 4.19 -3.76 -34.23
N LYS A 356 5.16 -3.24 -33.47
CA LYS A 356 6.38 -2.62 -34.05
C LYS A 356 7.34 -3.61 -34.71
N TYR A 357 7.16 -4.91 -34.46
CA TYR A 357 7.88 -5.98 -35.14
C TYR A 357 7.12 -6.47 -36.39
N SER A 358 5.88 -6.04 -36.57
CA SER A 358 5.14 -6.33 -37.81
C SER A 358 5.77 -5.55 -38.98
N TRP A 359 5.87 -6.23 -40.12
CA TRP A 359 6.66 -5.83 -41.27
C TRP A 359 6.00 -4.72 -42.08
#